data_AF-A0A6P4XUW2-F1
#
_entry.id   AF-A0A6P4XUW2-F1
#
_cell.length_a   1.000
_cell.length_b   1.000
_cell.length_c   1.000
_cell.angle_alpha   90.00
_cell.angle_beta   90.00
_cell.angle_gamma   90.00
#
_symmetry.space_group_name_H-M   'P 1'
#
loop_
_entity.id
_entity.type
_entity.pdbx_description
1 polymer ?
#
loop_
_entity_poly.entity_id
_entity_poly.type
_entity_poly.pdbx_seq_one_letter_code
_entity_poly.pdbx_strand_id
1 'polypeptide(L)'
;MVTKSSIMLGLGESDQEVRTAMEDLRSVGVDCLTLGQYMQPTKRHLKVQEYVTPAKFKHWEDVGGEMGFAYTASGPLVRSSYRAGEQGATLNASYLDL
;
A
#
# COMPACT_ATOMS: atom_id res chain seq x y z
N MET A 1 -15.70 2.43 -10.74
CA MET A 1 -14.37 3.08 -10.89
C MET A 1 -13.54 2.61 -9.71
N VAL A 2 -12.40 1.99 -9.96
CA VAL A 2 -11.51 1.47 -8.90
C VAL A 2 -10.75 2.61 -8.25
N THR A 3 -10.77 2.67 -6.93
CA THR A 3 -10.06 3.65 -6.10
C THR A 3 -8.76 3.07 -5.55
N LYS A 4 -7.71 3.89 -5.49
CA LYS A 4 -6.38 3.45 -5.07
C LYS A 4 -5.72 4.48 -4.16
N SER A 5 -5.01 3.99 -3.15
CA SER A 5 -4.15 4.80 -2.31
C SER A 5 -2.77 4.16 -2.11
N SER A 6 -1.85 4.93 -1.53
CA SER A 6 -0.48 4.48 -1.26
C SER A 6 0.04 5.04 0.05
N ILE A 7 0.76 4.21 0.81
CA ILE A 7 1.48 4.59 2.02
C ILE A 7 2.98 4.35 1.79
N MET A 8 3.80 5.33 2.13
CA MET A 8 5.26 5.20 2.10
C MET A 8 5.77 4.94 3.52
N LEU A 9 6.47 3.83 3.72
CA LEU A 9 6.99 3.41 5.02
C LEU A 9 8.44 3.83 5.22
N GLY A 10 8.87 3.95 6.48
CA GLY A 10 10.24 4.31 6.87
C GLY A 10 10.46 5.80 7.14
N LEU A 11 9.39 6.55 7.40
CA LEU A 11 9.43 7.98 7.76
C LEU A 11 9.33 8.22 9.27
N GLY A 12 9.16 7.16 10.06
CA GLY A 12 9.11 7.19 11.53
C GLY A 12 7.74 6.83 12.10
N GLU A 13 6.82 6.39 11.25
CA GLU A 13 5.53 5.86 11.65
C GLU A 13 5.65 4.56 12.47
N SER A 14 4.75 4.39 13.42
CA SER A 14 4.56 3.14 14.16
C SER A 14 3.62 2.19 13.41
N ASP A 15 3.69 0.90 13.74
CA ASP A 15 2.80 -0.10 13.15
C ASP A 15 1.33 0.19 13.45
N GLN A 16 1.02 0.77 14.60
CA GLN A 16 -0.34 1.18 14.93
C GLN A 16 -0.84 2.30 14.01
N GLU A 17 0.00 3.29 13.70
CA GLU A 17 -0.37 4.37 12.77
C GLU A 17 -0.58 3.85 11.34
N VAL A 18 0.26 2.90 10.88
CA VAL A 18 0.07 2.25 9.58
C VAL A 18 -1.24 1.49 9.55
N ARG A 19 -1.54 0.70 10.60
CA ARG A 19 -2.79 -0.06 10.69
C ARG A 19 -4.01 0.86 10.71
N THR A 20 -4.00 1.92 11.52
CA THR A 20 -5.09 2.89 11.57
C THR A 20 -5.28 3.58 10.21
N ALA A 21 -4.21 3.96 9.52
CA ALA A 21 -4.32 4.52 8.17
C ALA A 21 -4.94 3.52 7.17
N MET A 22 -4.64 2.23 7.28
CA MET A 22 -5.27 1.19 6.46
C MET A 22 -6.77 1.04 6.76
N GLU A 23 -7.14 1.07 8.04
CA GLU A 23 -8.54 1.02 8.50
C GLU A 23 -9.33 2.24 8.00
N ASP A 24 -8.74 3.44 8.09
CA ASP A 24 -9.34 4.67 7.57
C ASP A 24 -9.58 4.60 6.06
N LEU A 25 -8.58 4.14 5.30
CA LEU A 25 -8.70 3.95 3.85
C LEU A 25 -9.79 2.94 3.50
N ARG A 26 -9.92 1.84 4.26
CA ARG A 26 -11.02 0.90 4.06
C ARG A 26 -12.37 1.48 4.42
N SER A 27 -12.46 2.28 5.49
CA SER A 27 -13.72 2.88 5.94
C SER A 27 -14.36 3.79 4.89
N VAL A 28 -13.54 4.41 4.04
CA VAL A 28 -13.98 5.26 2.92
C VAL A 28 -14.05 4.53 1.58
N GLY A 29 -13.86 3.20 1.58
CA GLY A 29 -14.07 2.35 0.40
C GLY A 29 -12.90 2.28 -0.58
N VAL A 30 -11.64 2.52 -0.16
CA VAL A 30 -10.48 2.43 -1.06
C VAL A 30 -10.21 1.00 -1.50
N ASP A 31 -10.38 0.67 -2.78
CA ASP A 31 -10.29 -0.70 -3.30
C ASP A 31 -8.88 -1.28 -3.27
N CYS A 32 -7.86 -0.47 -3.61
CA CYS A 32 -6.48 -0.91 -3.75
C CYS A 32 -5.51 -0.14 -2.86
N LEU A 33 -4.59 -0.87 -2.23
CA LEU A 33 -3.53 -0.28 -1.42
C LEU A 33 -2.15 -0.66 -1.94
N THR A 34 -1.22 0.30 -1.88
CA THR A 34 0.20 0.03 -2.09
C THR A 34 1.01 0.51 -0.89
N LEU A 35 1.93 -0.32 -0.40
CA LEU A 35 2.89 0.04 0.64
C LEU A 35 4.31 -0.10 0.09
N GLY A 36 5.07 1.00 0.10
CA GLY A 36 6.42 1.06 -0.46
C GLY A 36 7.43 1.70 0.48
N GLN A 37 8.72 1.36 0.34
CA GLN A 37 9.77 2.00 1.12
C GLN A 37 9.95 3.46 0.67
N TYR A 38 9.91 4.39 1.62
CA TYR A 38 10.36 5.75 1.40
C TYR A 38 11.84 5.75 1.03
N MET A 39 12.12 6.22 -0.18
CA MET A 39 13.48 6.41 -0.67
C MET A 39 13.75 7.91 -0.72
N GLN A 40 14.66 8.38 0.12
CA GLN A 40 15.05 9.78 0.16
C GLN A 40 15.63 10.19 -1.21
N PRO A 41 14.99 11.12 -1.96
CA PRO A 41 15.46 11.47 -3.30
C PRO A 41 16.81 12.20 -3.28
N THR A 42 17.00 13.06 -2.28
CA THR A 42 18.23 13.83 -2.07
C THR A 42 18.44 14.09 -0.59
N LYS A 43 19.66 14.44 -0.17
CA LYS A 43 20.01 14.77 1.22
C LYS A 43 19.19 15.92 1.86
N ARG A 44 18.49 16.74 1.07
CA ARG A 44 17.62 17.83 1.55
C ARG A 44 16.21 17.37 1.96
N HIS A 45 15.78 16.18 1.56
CA HIS A 45 14.47 15.64 1.92
C HIS A 45 14.53 14.97 3.29
N LEU A 46 13.36 14.58 3.83
CA LEU A 46 13.27 13.81 5.08
C LEU A 46 14.25 12.63 5.08
N LYS A 47 14.87 12.37 6.22
CA LYS A 47 15.74 11.20 6.36
C LYS A 47 14.89 9.95 6.46
N VAL A 48 15.38 8.87 5.88
CA VAL A 48 14.83 7.54 6.15
C VAL A 48 15.09 7.23 7.62
N GLN A 49 14.03 6.96 8.38
CA GLN A 49 14.11 6.55 9.79
C GLN A 49 14.27 5.04 9.93
N GLU A 50 13.62 4.27 9.05
CA GLU A 50 13.69 2.81 9.03
C GLU A 50 13.75 2.29 7.59
N TYR A 51 14.62 1.32 7.34
CA TYR A 51 14.52 0.47 6.15
C TYR A 51 13.71 -0.78 6.52
N VAL A 52 12.45 -0.78 6.09
CA VAL A 52 11.47 -1.80 6.45
C VAL A 52 11.87 -3.15 5.85
N THR A 53 11.79 -4.20 6.68
CA THR A 53 12.20 -5.54 6.25
C THR A 53 11.19 -6.17 5.27
N PRO A 54 11.63 -7.07 4.37
CA PRO A 54 10.71 -7.81 3.51
C PRO A 54 9.60 -8.56 4.27
N ALA A 55 9.91 -9.08 5.46
CA ALA A 55 8.92 -9.76 6.31
C ALA A 55 7.83 -8.80 6.81
N LYS A 56 8.19 -7.56 7.16
CA LYS A 56 7.23 -6.53 7.57
C LYS A 56 6.37 -6.05 6.40
N PHE A 57 6.94 -5.95 5.19
CA PHE A 57 6.12 -5.73 3.99
C PHE A 57 5.14 -6.88 3.75
N LYS A 58 5.58 -8.13 3.90
CA LYS A 58 4.69 -9.30 3.77
C LYS A 58 3.55 -9.26 4.78
N HIS A 59 3.84 -8.92 6.04
CA HIS A 59 2.83 -8.72 7.06
C HIS A 59 1.75 -7.70 6.62
N TRP A 60 2.15 -6.53 6.08
CA TRP A 60 1.19 -5.53 5.62
C TRP A 60 0.39 -5.97 4.38
N GLU A 61 0.95 -6.80 3.51
CA GLU A 61 0.21 -7.42 2.42
C GLU A 61 -0.93 -8.30 2.96
N ASP A 62 -0.61 -9.15 3.93
CA ASP A 62 -1.56 -10.09 4.53
C ASP A 62 -2.65 -9.33 5.30
N VAL A 63 -2.28 -8.33 6.12
CA VAL A 63 -3.24 -7.44 6.81
C VAL A 63 -4.17 -6.73 5.82
N GLY A 64 -3.64 -6.25 4.70
CA GLY A 64 -4.47 -5.62 3.66
C GLY A 64 -5.49 -6.59 3.05
N GLY A 65 -5.09 -7.85 2.83
CA GLY A 65 -6.00 -8.92 2.42
C GLY A 65 -7.08 -9.21 3.45
N GLU A 66 -6.71 -9.33 4.72
CA GLU A 66 -7.65 -9.56 5.85
C GLU A 66 -8.65 -8.41 6.03
N MET A 67 -8.23 -7.17 5.77
CA MET A 67 -9.09 -5.97 5.83
C MET A 67 -10.04 -5.82 4.63
N GLY A 68 -9.92 -6.67 3.61
CA GLY A 68 -10.80 -6.67 2.44
C GLY A 68 -10.45 -5.60 1.40
N PHE A 69 -9.19 -5.16 1.32
CA PHE A 69 -8.73 -4.51 0.08
C PHE A 69 -8.81 -5.54 -1.06
N ALA A 70 -9.37 -5.14 -2.19
CA ALA A 70 -9.43 -6.02 -3.37
C ALA A 70 -8.03 -6.40 -3.87
N TYR A 71 -7.05 -5.51 -3.63
CA TYR A 71 -5.64 -5.79 -3.89
C TYR A 71 -4.75 -4.96 -2.98
N THR A 72 -3.73 -5.61 -2.39
CA THR A 72 -2.65 -4.95 -1.65
C THR A 72 -1.32 -5.36 -2.26
N ALA A 73 -0.51 -4.39 -2.71
CA ALA A 73 0.89 -4.64 -3.02
C ALA A 73 1.78 -4.02 -1.96
N SER A 74 2.68 -4.81 -1.39
CA SER A 74 3.55 -4.35 -0.31
C SER A 74 4.97 -4.82 -0.56
N GLY A 75 5.93 -3.90 -0.63
CA GLY A 75 7.33 -4.26 -0.83
C GLY A 75 8.28 -3.07 -1.00
N PRO A 76 9.60 -3.27 -0.84
CA PRO A 76 10.56 -2.16 -0.83
C PRO A 76 10.53 -1.30 -2.10
N LEU A 77 10.32 -1.93 -3.26
CA LEU A 77 10.30 -1.27 -4.57
C LEU A 77 8.89 -0.98 -5.08
N VAL A 78 7.84 -1.30 -4.31
CA VAL A 78 6.46 -0.98 -4.69
C VAL A 78 6.29 0.54 -4.75
N ARG A 79 5.57 1.00 -5.76
CA ARG A 79 5.19 2.40 -6.00
C ARG A 79 3.72 2.45 -6.36
N SER A 80 3.13 3.63 -6.31
CA SER A 80 1.71 3.84 -6.63
C SER A 80 1.32 3.31 -8.02
N SER A 81 2.22 3.36 -9.00
CA SER A 81 2.00 2.83 -10.35
C SER A 81 2.39 1.37 -10.56
N TYR A 82 2.98 0.70 -9.56
CA TYR A 82 3.46 -0.68 -9.69
C TYR A 82 2.34 -1.59 -10.15
N ARG A 83 2.49 -2.18 -11.35
CA ARG A 83 1.52 -3.05 -12.04
C ARG A 83 0.09 -2.52 -12.14
N ALA A 84 -0.09 -1.19 -12.12
CA ALA A 84 -1.43 -0.57 -12.14
C ALA A 84 -2.26 -0.95 -13.38
N GLY A 85 -1.63 -1.17 -14.54
CA GLY A 85 -2.31 -1.63 -15.77
C GLY A 85 -2.85 -3.06 -15.69
N GLU A 86 -2.05 -3.98 -15.14
CA GLU A 86 -2.46 -5.38 -14.93
C GLU A 86 -3.56 -5.49 -13.84
N GLN A 87 -3.47 -4.63 -12.81
CA GLN A 87 -4.43 -4.57 -11.70
C GLN A 87 -5.77 -3.98 -12.14
N GLY A 88 -5.76 -2.85 -12.86
CA GLY A 88 -6.97 -2.19 -13.33
C GLY A 88 -7.79 -3.07 -14.27
N ALA A 89 -7.13 -3.86 -15.12
CA ALA A 89 -7.79 -4.83 -15.99
C ALA A 89 -8.45 -5.97 -15.20
N THR A 90 -7.72 -6.56 -14.24
CA THR A 90 -8.22 -7.67 -13.40
C THR A 90 -9.40 -7.27 -12.52
N LEU A 91 -9.33 -6.09 -11.88
CA LEU A 91 -10.36 -5.62 -10.97
C LEU A 91 -11.63 -5.15 -11.68
N ASN A 92 -11.50 -4.53 -12.86
CA ASN A 92 -12.66 -4.19 -13.67
C ASN A 92 -13.41 -5.45 -14.14
N ALA A 93 -12.71 -6.53 -14.48
CA ALA A 93 -13.35 -7.79 -14.85
C ALA A 93 -14.16 -8.38 -13.68
N SER A 94 -13.57 -8.48 -12.48
CA SER A 94 -14.29 -8.99 -11.30
C SER A 94 -15.48 -8.12 -10.85
N TYR A 95 -15.46 -6.82 -11.14
CA TYR A 95 -16.57 -5.91 -10.81
C TYR A 95 -17.71 -5.97 -11.82
N LEU A 96 -17.45 -6.45 -13.05
CA LEU A 96 -18.45 -6.62 -14.10
C LEU A 96 -19.11 -8.01 -14.07
N ASP A 97 -18.50 -8.97 -13.36
CA ASP A 97 -19.02 -10.33 -13.14
C ASP A 97 -19.95 -10.44 -11.91
N LEU A 98 -20.26 -9.32 -11.23
CA LEU A 98 -21.27 -9.17 -10.17
C LEU A 98 -22.43 -8.30 -10.66
#